data_AF-A0A7G1ICM6-F1
#
_entry.id   AF-A0A7G1ICM6-F1
#
_cell.length_a   1.000
_cell.length_b   1.000
_cell.length_c   1.000
_cell.angle_alpha   90.00
_cell.angle_beta   90.00
_cell.angle_gamma   90.00
#
_symmetry.space_group_name_H-M   'P 1'
#
loop_
_entity.id
_entity.type
_entity.pdbx_description
1 polymer ?
#
loop_
_entity_poly.entity_id
_entity_poly.type
_entity_poly.pdbx_seq_one_letter_code
_entity_poly.pdbx_strand_id
1 'polypeptide(L)' 'MLRITVKPFMDMSTMIEERLVQCCVHVGTRSSQDQCAPFCAVQAWPALGRQRLSVAAERLLPVV' A
#
# COMPACT_ATOMS: atom_id res chain seq x y z
N MET A 1 -32.37 -6.44 -7.01
CA MET A 1 -31.89 -7.58 -6.21
C MET A 1 -30.41 -7.39 -5.96
N LEU A 2 -29.96 -7.31 -4.70
CA LEU A 2 -28.55 -7.12 -4.35
C LEU A 2 -27.88 -8.50 -4.20
N ARG A 3 -26.77 -8.75 -4.90
CA ARG A 3 -26.01 -10.00 -4.77
C ARG A 3 -24.84 -9.77 -3.81
N ILE A 4 -24.97 -10.28 -2.59
CA ILE A 4 -23.90 -10.23 -1.59
C ILE A 4 -23.00 -11.46 -1.79
N THR A 5 -21.71 -11.23 -2.00
CA THR A 5 -20.70 -12.31 -2.05
C THR A 5 -19.85 -12.22 -0.78
N VAL A 6 -20.00 -13.18 0.12
CA VAL A 6 -19.14 -13.33 1.29
C VAL A 6 -17.95 -14.19 0.86
N LYS A 7 -16.74 -13.61 0.84
CA LYS A 7 -15.54 -14.41 0.58
C LYS A 7 -15.33 -15.40 1.74
N PRO A 8 -15.08 -16.69 1.48
CA PRO A 8 -14.75 -17.64 2.54
C PRO A 8 -13.48 -17.18 3.27
N PHE A 9 -13.34 -17.64 4.51
CA PHE A 9 -12.15 -17.35 5.31
C PHE A 9 -10.95 -18.03 4.67
N MET A 10 -10.11 -17.26 3.98
CA MET A 10 -8.79 -17.69 3.54
C MET A 10 -7.78 -17.37 4.65
N ASP A 11 -6.65 -18.07 4.66
CA ASP A 11 -5.53 -17.66 5.50
C ASP A 11 -5.14 -16.19 5.21
N MET A 12 -4.71 -15.47 6.25
CA MET A 12 -4.35 -14.05 6.11
C MET A 12 -3.25 -13.83 5.08
N SER A 13 -2.29 -14.74 4.93
CA SER A 13 -1.21 -14.61 3.95
C SER A 13 -1.77 -14.63 2.53
N THR A 14 -2.65 -15.59 2.22
CA THR A 14 -3.27 -15.73 0.88
C THR A 14 -4.17 -14.53 0.57
N MET A 15 -4.95 -14.06 1.54
CA MET A 15 -5.82 -12.89 1.34
C MET A 15 -5.03 -11.60 1.06
N ILE A 16 -3.88 -11.43 1.72
CA ILE A 16 -2.98 -10.30 1.49
C ILE A 16 -2.32 -10.42 0.11
N GLU A 17 -1.82 -11.59 -0.26
CA GLU A 17 -1.18 -11.84 -1.56
C GLU A 17 -2.13 -11.55 -2.73
N GLU A 18 -3.36 -12.07 -2.68
CA GLU A 18 -4.39 -11.80 -3.68
C GLU A 18 -4.69 -10.30 -3.82
N ARG A 19 -4.78 -9.59 -2.68
CA ARG A 19 -4.97 -8.13 -2.68
C ARG A 19 -3.76 -7.38 -3.24
N LEU A 20 -2.55 -7.86 -3.01
CA LEU A 20 -1.34 -7.27 -3.57
C LEU A 20 -1.30 -7.41 -5.08
N VAL A 21 -1.60 -8.60 -5.61
CA VAL A 21 -1.62 -8.88 -7.06
C VAL A 21 -2.73 -8.10 -7.78
N GLN A 22 -3.87 -7.89 -7.12
CA GLN A 22 -5.02 -7.17 -7.69
C GLN A 22 -4.94 -5.65 -7.48
N CYS A 23 -3.87 -5.14 -6.85
CA CYS A 23 -3.75 -3.72 -6.58
C CYS A 23 -3.35 -2.96 -7.85
N CYS A 24 -4.30 -2.24 -8.45
CA CYS A 24 -4.02 -1.43 -9.65
C CYS A 24 -3.33 -0.09 -9.34
N VAL A 25 -3.34 0.36 -8.07
CA VAL A 25 -2.83 1.69 -7.68
C VAL A 25 -1.47 1.54 -7.02
N HIS A 26 -0.50 2.32 -7.50
CA HIS A 26 0.85 2.38 -6.95
C HIS A 26 1.12 3.75 -6.36
N VAL A 27 1.95 3.80 -5.31
CA VAL A 27 2.40 5.04 -4.66
C VAL A 27 3.92 5.10 -4.67
N GLY A 28 4.45 6.31 -4.82
CA GLY A 28 5.88 6.55 -4.75
C GLY A 28 6.39 6.33 -3.31
N THR A 29 7.49 5.60 -3.20
CA THR A 29 8.23 5.34 -1.97
C THR A 29 9.72 5.57 -2.19
N ARG A 30 10.47 5.90 -1.14
CA ARG A 30 11.91 6.19 -1.21
C ARG A 30 12.70 5.27 -0.28
N SER A 31 13.63 4.52 -0.87
CA SER A 31 14.66 3.76 -0.16
C SER A 31 16.04 4.37 -0.43
N SER A 32 16.95 3.67 -1.10
CA SER A 32 18.17 4.26 -1.67
C SER A 32 17.89 5.12 -2.91
N GLN A 33 16.82 4.80 -3.64
CA GLN A 33 16.33 5.50 -4.82
C GLN A 33 14.80 5.63 -4.74
N ASP A 34 14.21 6.36 -5.68
CA ASP A 34 12.75 6.46 -5.80
C ASP A 34 12.20 5.23 -6.51
N GLN A 35 11.14 4.65 -5.94
CA GLN A 35 10.47 3.48 -6.49
C GLN A 35 8.95 3.54 -6.29
N CYS A 36 8.20 2.70 -7.02
CA CYS A 36 6.76 2.53 -6.84
C CYS A 36 6.47 1.27 -6.03
N ALA A 37 5.49 1.35 -5.11
CA ALA A 37 4.98 0.20 -4.38
C ALA A 37 3.44 0.16 -4.46
N PRO A 38 2.80 -1.03 -4.48
CA PRO A 38 1.34 -1.14 -4.49
C PRO A 38 0.72 -0.46 -3.27
N PHE A 39 -0.36 0.31 -3.47
CA PHE A 39 -1.02 1.03 -2.37
C PHE A 39 -1.45 0.09 -1.25
N CYS A 40 -1.97 -1.09 -1.57
CA CYS A 40 -2.34 -2.10 -0.59
C CYS A 40 -1.14 -2.58 0.24
N ALA A 41 0.05 -2.70 -0.35
CA ALA A 41 1.28 -3.03 0.39
C ALA A 41 1.64 -1.93 1.39
N VAL A 42 1.58 -0.68 0.94
CA VAL A 42 1.91 0.48 1.77
C VAL A 42 0.97 0.62 2.97
N GLN A 43 -0.31 0.22 2.81
CA GLN A 43 -1.29 0.21 3.90
C GLN A 43 -1.09 -0.98 4.87
N ALA A 44 -0.66 -2.14 4.37
CA ALA A 44 -0.53 -3.35 5.19
C ALA A 44 0.80 -3.44 5.96
N TRP A 45 1.89 -2.84 5.45
CA TRP A 45 3.21 -2.89 6.09
C TRP A 45 3.69 -1.51 6.59
N PRO A 46 3.67 -1.25 7.91
CA PRO A 46 4.04 0.06 8.46
C PRO A 46 5.48 0.51 8.17
N ALA A 47 6.42 -0.43 7.98
CA ALA A 47 7.79 -0.10 7.58
C ALA A 47 7.83 0.51 6.18
N LEU A 48 7.03 -0.02 5.24
CA LEU A 48 6.90 0.50 3.88
C LEU A 48 6.06 1.78 3.84
N GLY A 49 5.02 1.88 4.68
CA GLY A 49 4.22 3.09 4.89
C GLY A 49 5.05 4.34 5.17
N ARG A 50 6.11 4.20 5.97
CA ARG A 50 7.03 5.29 6.33
C ARG A 50 7.92 5.75 5.17
N GLN A 51 8.03 4.96 4.11
CA GLN A 51 8.84 5.31 2.93
C GLN A 51 8.05 6.12 1.90
N ARG A 52 6.74 6.36 2.09
CA ARG A 52 5.91 7.15 1.15
C ARG A 52 6.55 8.50 0.87
N LEU A 53 6.62 8.86 -0.41
CA LEU A 53 7.20 10.13 -0.85
C LEU A 53 6.47 11.33 -0.24
N SER A 54 5.17 11.27 0.02
CA SER A 54 4.44 12.36 0.69
C SER A 54 4.98 12.62 2.11
N VAL A 55 5.25 11.56 2.87
CA VAL A 55 5.82 11.65 4.23
C VAL A 55 7.30 12.04 4.19
N ALA A 56 8.05 11.52 3.19
CA ALA A 56 9.45 11.90 3.00
C ALA A 56 9.60 13.36 2.57
N ALA A 57 8.69 13.88 1.75
CA ALA A 57 8.67 15.26 1.27
C ALA A 57 8.27 16.24 2.37
N GLU A 58 7.34 15.88 3.28
CA GLU A 58 7.01 16.68 4.48
C GLU A 58 8.25 17.01 5.33
N ARG A 59 9.26 16.12 5.37
CA ARG A 59 10.53 16.40 6.09
C ARG A 59 11.43 17.41 5.37
N LEU A 60 11.26 17.59 4.06
CA LEU A 60 12.15 18.40 3.22
C LEU A 60 11.53 19.77 2.88
N LEU A 61 10.22 19.92 3.00
CA LEU A 61 9.51 21.14 2.64
C LEU A 61 9.08 21.88 3.92
N PRO A 62 9.42 23.17 4.09
CA PRO A 62 8.83 23.98 5.14
C PRO A 62 7.37 24.20 4.78
N VAL A 63 6.46 23.52 5.48
CA VAL A 63 5.03 23.81 5.38
C VAL A 63 4.81 25.11 6.13
N VAL A 64 4.74 26.22 5.38
CA VAL A 64 4.38 27.55 5.88
C VAL A 64 2.89 27.62 6.13
#